data_AF-A0ABC9QJG6-F1
#
_entry.id   AF-A0ABC9QJG6-F1
#
_cell.length_a   1.000
_cell.length_b   1.000
_cell.length_c   1.000
_cell.angle_alpha   90.00
_cell.angle_beta   90.00
_cell.angle_gamma   90.00
#
_symmetry.space_group_name_H-M   'P 1'
#
loop_
_entity.id
_entity.type
_entity.pdbx_description
1 polymer ?
#
loop_
_entity_poly.entity_id
_entity_poly.type
_entity_poly.pdbx_seq_one_letter_code
_entity_poly.pdbx_strand_id
1 'polypeptide(L)'
;RGGGGIRTILFGNSYGGYLANLCAKIAPWSIDFILDNSSFVNLFGNIFRLIGFGKEIDFTRYHGTYDDTLFKNIFLYLSDKTYWNNNKFSKNYFSNARKIIREPLNKEHLIIQSLYPNPKYILYHSIFDERSPFKNKENFVHILKELNFKVEFFAISQVDNKFIKNLNHGMGLSTKLFFKKHLLQILKEPLQDKICKKEVSYKCDELVYTFKEENHQIILNITN
;
A
#
# COMPACT_ATOMS: atom_id res chain seq x y z
N ARG A 1 17.40 32.11 -1.21
CA ARG A 1 16.99 31.96 -2.63
C ARG A 1 17.44 30.57 -3.10
N GLY A 2 16.56 29.83 -3.78
CA GLY A 2 16.94 28.68 -4.62
C GLY A 2 16.74 27.31 -3.98
N GLY A 3 15.67 26.63 -4.39
CA GLY A 3 15.37 25.24 -4.03
C GLY A 3 13.88 24.97 -4.04
N GLY A 4 13.19 25.30 -5.15
CA GLY A 4 11.81 24.88 -5.33
C GLY A 4 11.76 23.36 -5.34
N GLY A 5 11.45 22.76 -4.18
CA GLY A 5 11.35 21.32 -4.04
C GLY A 5 10.31 20.77 -5.01
N ILE A 6 10.63 19.67 -5.70
CA ILE A 6 9.66 18.97 -6.54
C ILE A 6 8.76 18.16 -5.62
N ARG A 7 7.45 18.26 -5.86
CA ARG A 7 6.45 17.47 -5.13
C ARG A 7 6.52 16.00 -5.55
N THR A 8 6.58 15.12 -4.57
CA THR A 8 6.57 13.68 -4.75
C THR A 8 5.17 13.13 -4.51
N ILE A 9 4.55 12.62 -5.58
CA ILE A 9 3.20 12.07 -5.58
C ILE A 9 3.31 10.60 -5.96
N LEU A 10 2.83 9.70 -5.11
CA LEU A 10 2.70 8.29 -5.47
C LEU A 10 1.23 7.98 -5.75
N PHE A 11 0.97 7.41 -6.93
CA PHE A 11 -0.34 6.93 -7.31
C PHE A 11 -0.32 5.42 -7.50
N GLY A 12 -1.37 4.75 -7.07
CA GLY A 12 -1.53 3.32 -7.33
C GLY A 12 -2.96 2.82 -7.26
N ASN A 13 -3.29 1.95 -8.21
CA ASN A 13 -4.51 1.15 -8.20
C ASN A 13 -4.22 -0.22 -7.58
N SER A 14 -5.12 -0.75 -6.75
CA SER A 14 -5.02 -2.10 -6.22
C SER A 14 -3.67 -2.34 -5.54
N TYR A 15 -2.88 -3.31 -6.01
CA TYR A 15 -1.53 -3.58 -5.50
C TYR A 15 -0.58 -2.38 -5.60
N GLY A 16 -0.68 -1.56 -6.64
CA GLY A 16 0.14 -0.35 -6.77
C GLY A 16 -0.11 0.63 -5.62
N GLY A 17 -1.36 0.74 -5.15
CA GLY A 17 -1.68 1.59 -4.00
C GLY A 17 -1.13 1.01 -2.70
N TYR A 18 -1.13 -0.32 -2.55
CA TYR A 18 -0.49 -1.00 -1.42
C TYR A 18 1.02 -0.68 -1.36
N LEU A 19 1.70 -0.76 -2.51
CA LEU A 19 3.11 -0.37 -2.62
C LEU A 19 3.34 1.10 -2.29
N ALA A 20 2.48 2.01 -2.76
CA ALA A 20 2.56 3.42 -2.43
C ALA A 20 2.45 3.67 -0.92
N ASN A 21 1.53 2.99 -0.24
CA ASN A 21 1.39 3.05 1.22
C ASN A 21 2.64 2.47 1.93
N LEU A 22 3.25 1.40 1.42
CA LEU A 22 4.52 0.89 1.97
C LEU A 22 5.68 1.87 1.76
N CYS A 23 5.75 2.57 0.63
CA CYS A 23 6.76 3.61 0.43
C CYS A 23 6.61 4.73 1.46
N ALA A 24 5.37 5.16 1.78
CA ALA A 24 5.10 6.14 2.84
C ALA A 24 5.57 5.64 4.21
N LYS A 25 5.46 4.35 4.48
CA LYS A 25 5.99 3.73 5.69
C LYS A 25 7.52 3.68 5.72
N ILE A 26 8.17 3.39 4.60
CA ILE A 26 9.63 3.24 4.52
C ILE A 26 10.36 4.59 4.60
N ALA A 27 9.80 5.63 3.96
CA ALA A 27 10.40 6.96 3.88
C ALA A 27 9.32 8.05 3.91
N PRO A 28 8.62 8.22 5.05
CA PRO A 28 7.48 9.14 5.15
C PRO A 28 7.83 10.56 4.70
N TRP A 29 9.02 11.01 5.08
CA TRP A 29 9.56 12.33 4.77
C TRP A 29 9.81 12.60 3.29
N SER A 30 9.77 11.59 2.42
CA SER A 30 10.03 11.75 0.99
C SER A 30 8.77 12.04 0.20
N ILE A 31 7.59 11.67 0.71
CA ILE A 31 6.35 11.60 -0.06
C ILE A 31 5.37 12.65 0.43
N ASP A 32 4.88 13.49 -0.49
CA ASP A 32 3.92 14.55 -0.18
C ASP A 32 2.47 14.07 -0.30
N PHE A 33 2.19 13.19 -1.27
CA PHE A 33 0.83 12.71 -1.56
C PHE A 33 0.80 11.22 -1.86
N ILE A 34 -0.20 10.54 -1.30
CA ILE A 34 -0.62 9.20 -1.68
C ILE A 34 -1.99 9.27 -2.35
N LEU A 35 -2.04 8.86 -3.61
CA LEU A 35 -3.25 8.75 -4.41
C LEU A 35 -3.57 7.27 -4.58
N ASP A 36 -4.60 6.80 -3.89
CA ASP A 36 -4.91 5.38 -3.76
C ASP A 36 -6.30 5.10 -4.31
N ASN A 37 -6.40 4.06 -5.14
CA ASN A 37 -7.66 3.50 -5.59
C ASN A 37 -7.73 2.00 -5.30
N SER A 38 -8.69 1.60 -4.47
CA SER A 38 -8.98 0.20 -4.15
C SER A 38 -7.79 -0.60 -3.63
N SER A 39 -6.81 0.03 -2.96
CA SER A 39 -5.66 -0.73 -2.47
C SER A 39 -5.95 -1.59 -1.24
N PHE A 40 -5.19 -2.66 -1.13
CA PHE A 40 -5.03 -3.42 0.10
C PHE A 40 -4.26 -2.57 1.11
N VAL A 41 -4.71 -2.60 2.36
CA VAL A 41 -4.00 -1.99 3.50
C VAL A 41 -3.50 -3.04 4.48
N ASN A 42 -3.80 -4.30 4.22
CA ASN A 42 -3.34 -5.44 5.00
C ASN A 42 -2.64 -6.47 4.14
N LEU A 43 -1.72 -7.23 4.74
CA LEU A 43 -0.99 -8.34 4.13
C LEU A 43 -1.71 -9.67 4.35
N PHE A 44 -3.04 -9.69 4.20
CA PHE A 44 -3.87 -10.88 4.37
C PHE A 44 -4.89 -11.02 3.24
N GLY A 45 -5.38 -12.24 3.05
CA GLY A 45 -6.31 -12.57 1.98
C GLY A 45 -5.60 -12.64 0.62
N ASN A 46 -6.18 -12.01 -0.40
CA ASN A 46 -5.72 -12.09 -1.78
C ASN A 46 -4.34 -11.47 -2.04
N ILE A 47 -3.79 -10.69 -1.11
CA ILE A 47 -2.43 -10.15 -1.27
C ILE A 47 -1.35 -11.18 -0.91
N PHE A 48 -1.68 -12.16 -0.05
CA PHE A 48 -0.72 -13.15 0.44
C PHE A 48 -0.16 -14.01 -0.68
N ARG A 49 -0.95 -14.24 -1.74
CA ARG A 49 -0.52 -14.94 -2.96
C ARG A 49 0.72 -14.30 -3.61
N LEU A 50 0.94 -12.99 -3.42
CA LEU A 50 2.08 -12.25 -3.97
C LEU A 50 3.39 -12.48 -3.20
N ILE A 51 3.36 -13.16 -2.05
CA ILE A 51 4.59 -13.54 -1.34
C ILE A 51 5.34 -14.65 -2.10
N GLY A 52 4.63 -15.45 -2.90
CA GLY A 52 5.23 -16.43 -3.80
C GLY A 52 5.54 -17.81 -3.21
N PHE A 53 5.09 -18.09 -1.99
CA PHE A 53 4.98 -19.46 -1.46
C PHE A 53 3.53 -19.84 -1.09
N GLY A 54 2.55 -19.07 -1.55
CA GLY A 54 1.14 -19.33 -1.25
C GLY A 54 0.65 -20.65 -1.85
N LYS A 55 1.23 -21.07 -2.99
CA LYS A 55 0.83 -22.31 -3.68
C LYS A 55 1.14 -23.58 -2.86
N GLU A 56 2.17 -23.55 -2.03
CA GLU A 56 2.54 -24.64 -1.13
C GLU A 56 1.52 -24.78 0.03
N ILE A 57 0.72 -23.74 0.29
CA ILE A 57 -0.36 -23.77 1.27
C ILE A 57 -1.68 -24.19 0.59
N ASP A 58 -2.07 -23.46 -0.46
CA ASP A 58 -3.25 -23.76 -1.27
C ASP A 58 -3.09 -23.08 -2.64
N PHE A 59 -2.77 -23.87 -3.67
CA PHE A 59 -2.54 -23.37 -5.02
C PHE A 59 -3.82 -22.86 -5.72
N THR A 60 -5.00 -23.29 -5.29
CA THR A 60 -6.28 -22.82 -5.84
C THR A 60 -6.69 -21.48 -5.26
N ARG A 61 -6.33 -21.22 -4.00
CA ARG A 61 -6.62 -19.96 -3.30
C ARG A 61 -5.54 -18.90 -3.47
N TYR A 62 -4.27 -19.30 -3.45
CA TYR A 62 -3.12 -18.38 -3.41
C TYR A 62 -2.26 -18.44 -4.68
N HIS A 63 -2.91 -18.47 -5.85
CA HIS A 63 -2.27 -18.34 -7.15
C HIS A 63 -1.98 -16.86 -7.50
N GLY A 64 -0.92 -16.59 -8.28
CA GLY A 64 -0.59 -15.25 -8.78
C GLY A 64 -1.54 -14.76 -9.88
N THR A 65 -2.00 -15.66 -10.74
CA THR A 65 -3.11 -15.44 -11.68
C THR A 65 -3.80 -16.77 -11.95
N TYR A 66 -5.05 -16.71 -12.38
CA TYR A 66 -5.80 -17.89 -12.81
C TYR A 66 -6.57 -17.59 -14.09
N ASP A 67 -6.89 -18.65 -14.82
CA ASP A 67 -7.85 -18.59 -15.91
C ASP A 67 -8.77 -19.81 -15.83
N ASP A 68 -10.06 -19.52 -15.68
CA ASP A 68 -11.15 -20.48 -15.66
C ASP A 68 -12.09 -20.30 -16.87
N THR A 69 -11.74 -19.42 -17.81
CA THR A 69 -12.57 -19.07 -18.97
C THR A 69 -12.00 -19.57 -20.29
N LEU A 70 -10.68 -19.76 -20.38
CA LEU A 70 -10.00 -20.24 -21.60
C LEU A 70 -10.42 -21.66 -21.99
N PHE A 71 -10.77 -22.51 -21.03
CA PHE A 71 -11.07 -23.92 -21.27
C PHE A 71 -12.29 -24.37 -20.47
N LYS A 72 -13.23 -25.06 -21.14
CA LYS A 72 -14.50 -25.49 -20.55
C LYS A 72 -14.36 -26.42 -19.32
N ASN A 73 -13.29 -27.22 -19.28
CA ASN A 73 -13.07 -28.26 -18.26
C ASN A 73 -11.67 -28.19 -17.63
N ILE A 74 -10.93 -27.09 -17.82
CA ILE A 74 -9.57 -26.94 -17.28
C ILE A 74 -9.50 -25.61 -16.51
N PHE A 75 -9.08 -25.70 -15.25
CA PHE A 75 -8.71 -24.54 -14.45
C PHE A 75 -7.20 -24.37 -14.49
N LEU A 76 -6.73 -23.22 -14.97
CA LEU A 76 -5.31 -22.90 -14.97
C LEU A 76 -4.98 -22.00 -13.78
N TYR A 77 -4.12 -22.48 -12.89
CA TYR A 77 -3.59 -21.69 -11.77
C TYR A 77 -2.09 -21.47 -11.98
N LEU A 78 -1.68 -20.21 -12.04
CA LEU A 78 -0.30 -19.80 -12.24
C LEU A 78 0.20 -19.06 -11.01
N SER A 79 1.38 -19.43 -10.51
CA SER A 79 1.90 -18.93 -9.25
C SER A 79 3.34 -18.45 -9.39
N ASP A 80 3.61 -17.29 -8.81
CA ASP A 80 4.96 -16.76 -8.67
C ASP A 80 5.79 -17.65 -7.73
N LYS A 81 7.09 -17.73 -7.98
CA LYS A 81 8.05 -18.37 -7.06
C LYS A 81 9.06 -17.32 -6.62
N THR A 82 9.13 -17.07 -5.32
CA THR A 82 10.10 -16.16 -4.72
C THR A 82 11.10 -16.94 -3.87
N TYR A 83 12.04 -16.21 -3.25
CA TYR A 83 12.95 -16.81 -2.26
C TYR A 83 12.24 -17.15 -0.93
N TRP A 84 11.09 -16.52 -0.63
CA TRP A 84 10.36 -16.75 0.61
C TRP A 84 9.80 -18.16 0.71
N ASN A 85 9.78 -18.72 1.91
CA ASN A 85 9.20 -20.03 2.18
C ASN A 85 8.68 -20.13 3.63
N ASN A 86 7.92 -21.18 3.93
CA ASN A 86 7.36 -21.45 5.27
C ASN A 86 8.28 -22.32 6.16
N ASN A 87 9.51 -22.63 5.73
CA ASN A 87 10.42 -23.44 6.53
C ASN A 87 11.17 -22.55 7.54
N LYS A 88 10.83 -22.67 8.83
CA LYS A 88 11.44 -21.90 9.93
C LYS A 88 12.96 -22.01 10.07
N PHE A 89 13.56 -23.06 9.50
CA PHE A 89 15.02 -23.28 9.51
C PHE A 89 15.71 -22.67 8.28
N SER A 90 14.96 -22.15 7.31
CA SER A 90 15.49 -21.50 6.11
C SER A 90 15.91 -20.06 6.39
N LYS A 91 17.01 -19.61 5.76
CA LYS A 91 17.40 -18.19 5.74
C LYS A 91 16.32 -17.28 5.12
N ASN A 92 15.47 -17.85 4.27
CA ASN A 92 14.37 -17.13 3.62
C ASN A 92 13.00 -17.47 4.23
N TYR A 93 12.95 -17.85 5.51
CA TYR A 93 11.69 -18.04 6.21
C TYR A 93 10.88 -16.74 6.23
N PHE A 94 9.62 -16.81 5.80
CA PHE A 94 8.70 -15.68 5.89
C PHE A 94 8.07 -15.60 7.29
N SER A 95 8.85 -15.12 8.25
CA SER A 95 8.41 -15.01 9.65
C SER A 95 7.30 -13.98 9.84
N ASN A 96 6.70 -14.00 11.04
CA ASN A 96 5.69 -13.02 11.43
C ASN A 96 6.23 -11.57 11.37
N ALA A 97 7.49 -11.35 11.76
CA ALA A 97 8.17 -10.06 11.58
C ALA A 97 8.15 -9.57 10.11
N ARG A 98 8.39 -10.48 9.15
CA ARG A 98 8.38 -10.18 7.69
C ARG A 98 7.01 -9.78 7.19
N LYS A 99 5.96 -10.28 7.83
CA LYS A 99 4.57 -9.92 7.55
C LYS A 99 4.19 -8.58 8.18
N ILE A 100 4.52 -8.36 9.45
CA ILE A 100 4.22 -7.13 10.20
C ILE A 100 4.85 -5.90 9.53
N ILE A 101 6.09 -6.00 9.05
CA ILE A 101 6.72 -4.87 8.33
C ILE A 101 6.00 -4.53 7.02
N ARG A 102 5.33 -5.50 6.40
CA ARG A 102 4.58 -5.38 5.14
C ARG A 102 3.09 -5.03 5.35
N GLU A 103 2.68 -4.69 6.56
CA GLU A 103 1.31 -4.31 6.92
C GLU A 103 1.19 -2.77 7.02
N PRO A 104 0.51 -2.09 6.08
CA PRO A 104 0.16 -0.67 6.21
C PRO A 104 -0.81 -0.39 7.38
N LEU A 105 -1.82 -1.24 7.58
CA LEU A 105 -2.81 -1.17 8.65
C LEU A 105 -2.25 -1.73 9.97
N ASN A 106 -1.10 -1.21 10.40
CA ASN A 106 -0.54 -1.49 11.71
C ASN A 106 -0.56 -0.19 12.54
N LYS A 107 -1.38 -0.16 13.60
CA LYS A 107 -1.60 1.05 14.41
C LYS A 107 -0.32 1.56 15.08
N GLU A 108 0.51 0.68 15.62
CA GLU A 108 1.78 1.06 16.26
C GLU A 108 2.75 1.69 15.25
N HIS A 109 2.83 1.11 14.05
CA HIS A 109 3.62 1.68 12.97
C HIS A 109 3.07 3.00 12.45
N LEU A 110 1.74 3.19 12.45
CA LEU A 110 1.12 4.45 12.06
C LEU A 110 1.37 5.54 13.11
N ILE A 111 1.40 5.21 14.40
CA ILE A 111 1.82 6.13 15.47
C ILE A 111 3.27 6.57 15.26
N ILE A 112 4.18 5.65 14.91
CA ILE A 112 5.57 6.01 14.60
C ILE A 112 5.61 6.93 13.36
N GLN A 113 4.88 6.60 12.30
CA GLN A 113 4.79 7.43 11.10
C GLN A 113 4.26 8.84 11.43
N SER A 114 3.28 8.97 12.33
CA SER A 114 2.66 10.27 12.68
C SER A 114 3.66 11.31 13.20
N LEU A 115 4.86 10.88 13.63
CA LEU A 115 5.95 11.74 14.08
C LEU A 115 6.78 12.38 12.95
N TYR A 116 6.53 12.00 11.70
CA TYR A 116 7.26 12.47 10.52
C TYR A 116 6.40 13.43 9.67
N PRO A 117 7.01 14.15 8.71
CA PRO A 117 6.27 14.82 7.65
C PRO A 117 5.51 13.78 6.83
N ASN A 118 4.23 13.58 7.14
CA ASN A 118 3.41 12.55 6.53
C ASN A 118 2.72 13.04 5.25
N PRO A 119 2.49 12.14 4.28
CA PRO A 119 1.76 12.51 3.07
C PRO A 119 0.31 12.84 3.37
N LYS A 120 -0.26 13.68 2.50
CA LYS A 120 -1.71 13.82 2.37
C LYS A 120 -2.26 12.65 1.54
N TYR A 121 -3.30 12.01 2.06
CA TYR A 121 -3.94 10.86 1.40
C TYR A 121 -5.19 11.29 0.65
N ILE A 122 -5.32 10.84 -0.59
CA ILE A 122 -6.56 10.91 -1.39
C ILE A 122 -6.93 9.48 -1.76
N LEU A 123 -7.98 8.96 -1.13
CA LEU A 123 -8.32 7.54 -1.13
C LEU A 123 -9.69 7.34 -1.76
N TYR A 124 -9.77 6.48 -2.78
CA TYR A 124 -11.01 6.06 -3.42
C TYR A 124 -11.21 4.57 -3.17
N HIS A 125 -12.38 4.16 -2.68
CA HIS A 125 -12.68 2.75 -2.42
C HIS A 125 -14.16 2.48 -2.58
N SER A 126 -14.51 1.41 -3.29
CA SER A 126 -15.91 0.96 -3.38
C SER A 126 -16.34 0.33 -2.07
N ILE A 127 -17.55 0.64 -1.61
CA ILE A 127 -18.14 -0.04 -0.44
C ILE A 127 -18.46 -1.52 -0.74
N PHE A 128 -18.48 -1.90 -2.01
CA PHE A 128 -18.76 -3.25 -2.51
C PHE A 128 -17.49 -3.99 -2.98
N ASP A 129 -16.29 -3.49 -2.66
CA ASP A 129 -15.04 -4.15 -3.04
C ASP A 129 -14.81 -5.44 -2.24
N GLU A 130 -15.11 -6.58 -2.85
CA GLU A 130 -14.92 -7.90 -2.24
C GLU A 130 -13.46 -8.35 -2.25
N ARG A 131 -12.66 -7.84 -3.19
CA ARG A 131 -11.26 -8.26 -3.35
C ARG A 131 -10.37 -7.63 -2.28
N SER A 132 -10.59 -6.34 -2.00
CA SER A 132 -9.97 -5.59 -0.91
C SER A 132 -11.08 -5.02 -0.02
N PRO A 133 -11.50 -5.75 1.04
CA PRO A 133 -12.68 -5.43 1.83
C PRO A 133 -12.73 -3.97 2.31
N PHE A 134 -13.83 -3.28 2.03
CA PHE A 134 -14.03 -1.87 2.39
C PHE A 134 -13.77 -1.59 3.88
N LYS A 135 -14.18 -2.51 4.76
CA LYS A 135 -14.01 -2.35 6.22
C LYS A 135 -12.56 -2.15 6.65
N ASN A 136 -11.62 -2.78 5.95
CA ASN A 136 -10.19 -2.59 6.23
C ASN A 136 -9.73 -1.17 5.86
N LYS A 137 -10.19 -0.67 4.70
CA LYS A 137 -9.89 0.71 4.27
C LYS A 137 -10.55 1.72 5.20
N GLU A 138 -11.79 1.48 5.62
CA GLU A 138 -12.49 2.34 6.57
C GLU A 138 -11.73 2.43 7.90
N ASN A 139 -11.29 1.31 8.46
CA ASN A 139 -10.47 1.28 9.67
C ASN A 139 -9.13 2.02 9.48
N PHE A 140 -8.46 1.82 8.33
CA PHE A 140 -7.23 2.54 8.00
C PHE A 140 -7.43 4.06 7.95
N VAL A 141 -8.49 4.53 7.29
CA VAL A 141 -8.86 5.95 7.23
C VAL A 141 -9.15 6.49 8.62
N HIS A 142 -9.86 5.74 9.46
CA HIS A 142 -10.17 6.13 10.82
C HIS A 142 -8.91 6.35 11.64
N ILE A 143 -7.99 5.38 11.66
CA ILE A 143 -6.71 5.49 12.39
C ILE A 143 -5.86 6.65 11.86
N LEU A 144 -5.78 6.84 10.54
CA LEU A 144 -5.06 7.97 9.96
C LEU A 144 -5.62 9.31 10.46
N LYS A 145 -6.94 9.46 10.48
CA LYS A 145 -7.59 10.69 10.97
C LYS A 145 -7.37 10.88 12.48
N GLU A 146 -7.46 9.81 13.29
CA GLU A 146 -7.15 9.86 14.73
C GLU A 146 -5.73 10.36 15.00
N LEU A 147 -4.77 9.99 14.13
CA LEU A 147 -3.37 10.38 14.21
C LEU A 147 -3.06 11.70 13.47
N ASN A 148 -4.08 12.50 13.15
CA ASN A 148 -3.98 13.82 12.51
C ASN A 148 -3.34 13.82 11.10
N PHE A 149 -3.36 12.69 10.38
CA PHE A 149 -3.02 12.69 8.96
C PHE A 149 -4.10 13.43 8.16
N LYS A 150 -3.67 14.12 7.11
CA LYS A 150 -4.60 14.75 6.15
C LYS A 150 -5.15 13.67 5.22
N VAL A 151 -6.46 13.41 5.30
CA VAL A 151 -7.11 12.35 4.50
C VAL A 151 -8.38 12.87 3.83
N GLU A 152 -8.42 12.80 2.51
CA GLU A 152 -9.62 12.89 1.69
C GLU A 152 -10.05 11.47 1.31
N PHE A 153 -11.17 10.99 1.87
CA PHE A 153 -11.67 9.63 1.62
C PHE A 153 -13.01 9.66 0.90
N PHE A 154 -13.06 8.95 -0.23
CA PHE A 154 -14.23 8.80 -1.07
C PHE A 154 -14.71 7.34 -1.00
N ALA A 155 -15.68 7.08 -0.13
CA ALA A 155 -16.41 5.82 -0.08
C ALA A 155 -17.45 5.80 -1.20
N ILE A 156 -17.20 4.99 -2.24
CA ILE A 156 -17.98 5.00 -3.46
C ILE A 156 -19.08 3.93 -3.39
N SER A 157 -20.33 4.37 -3.52
CA SER A 157 -21.52 3.51 -3.53
C SER A 157 -22.33 3.61 -4.82
N GLN A 158 -21.97 4.52 -5.73
CA GLN A 158 -22.68 4.79 -6.98
C GLN A 158 -21.71 4.99 -8.13
N VAL A 159 -22.15 4.65 -9.34
CA VAL A 159 -21.41 4.86 -10.58
C VAL A 159 -21.79 6.19 -11.23
N ASP A 160 -20.85 6.82 -11.92
CA ASP A 160 -21.10 8.01 -12.74
C ASP A 160 -20.89 7.75 -14.24
N ASN A 161 -20.58 6.50 -14.60
CA ASN A 161 -20.33 6.01 -15.96
C ASN A 161 -19.21 6.75 -16.71
N LYS A 162 -18.37 7.53 -16.03
CA LYS A 162 -17.30 8.33 -16.63
C LYS A 162 -15.99 8.17 -15.86
N PHE A 163 -15.98 8.63 -14.61
CA PHE A 163 -14.83 8.51 -13.72
C PHE A 163 -14.88 7.20 -12.93
N ILE A 164 -16.05 6.81 -12.46
CA ILE A 164 -16.37 5.53 -11.80
C ILE A 164 -17.31 4.75 -12.71
N LYS A 165 -16.84 3.64 -13.27
CA LYS A 165 -17.57 2.86 -14.29
C LYS A 165 -18.29 1.64 -13.73
N ASN A 166 -17.84 1.13 -12.59
CA ASN A 166 -18.46 0.03 -11.87
C ASN A 166 -18.11 0.14 -10.38
N LEU A 167 -18.70 -0.73 -9.57
CA LEU A 167 -18.47 -0.80 -8.12
C LEU A 167 -17.60 -1.99 -7.71
N ASN A 168 -17.05 -2.72 -8.68
CA ASN A 168 -16.12 -3.80 -8.42
C ASN A 168 -14.76 -3.24 -8.01
N HIS A 169 -13.84 -4.12 -7.63
CA HIS A 169 -12.46 -3.75 -7.32
C HIS A 169 -11.81 -2.89 -8.41
N GLY A 170 -11.27 -1.73 -8.03
CA GLY A 170 -10.64 -0.77 -8.94
C GLY A 170 -11.63 0.16 -9.66
N MET A 171 -12.94 -0.10 -9.57
CA MET A 171 -14.06 0.76 -10.01
C MET A 171 -14.07 1.16 -11.49
N GLY A 172 -13.28 0.48 -12.32
CA GLY A 172 -13.02 0.89 -13.70
C GLY A 172 -12.47 2.33 -13.81
N LEU A 173 -11.80 2.79 -12.75
CA LEU A 173 -11.37 4.16 -12.59
C LEU A 173 -10.33 4.55 -13.65
N SER A 174 -10.53 5.68 -14.32
CA SER A 174 -9.58 6.21 -15.30
C SER A 174 -8.46 6.99 -14.63
N THR A 175 -7.23 6.45 -14.67
CA THR A 175 -6.02 7.14 -14.17
C THR A 175 -5.87 8.54 -14.77
N LYS A 176 -6.13 8.71 -16.07
CA LYS A 176 -6.09 10.03 -16.74
C LYS A 176 -7.06 11.02 -16.09
N LEU A 177 -8.30 10.59 -15.82
CA LEU A 177 -9.30 11.45 -15.18
C LEU A 177 -8.98 11.71 -13.71
N PHE A 178 -8.38 10.74 -13.00
CA PHE A 178 -7.92 10.90 -11.62
C PHE A 178 -6.93 12.06 -11.51
N PHE A 179 -5.89 12.04 -12.34
CA PHE A 179 -4.90 13.12 -12.35
C PHE A 179 -5.51 14.44 -12.84
N LYS A 180 -6.38 14.43 -13.85
CA LYS A 180 -7.09 15.64 -14.28
C LYS A 180 -7.90 16.26 -13.13
N LYS A 181 -8.48 15.44 -12.26
CA LYS A 181 -9.28 15.88 -11.10
C LYS A 181 -8.41 16.47 -9.98
N HIS A 182 -7.31 15.81 -9.63
CA HIS A 182 -6.57 16.11 -8.40
C HIS A 182 -5.26 16.87 -8.61
N LEU A 183 -4.55 16.64 -9.72
CA LEU A 183 -3.17 17.11 -9.89
C LEU A 183 -3.06 18.64 -9.81
N LEU A 184 -3.96 19.38 -10.45
CA LEU A 184 -3.92 20.85 -10.43
C LEU A 184 -4.11 21.43 -9.03
N GLN A 185 -4.97 20.82 -8.21
CA GLN A 185 -5.18 21.25 -6.83
C GLN A 185 -3.95 20.91 -5.98
N ILE A 186 -3.43 19.69 -6.14
CA ILE A 186 -2.21 19.24 -5.45
C ILE A 186 -1.06 20.22 -5.75
N LEU A 187 -0.81 20.57 -7.01
CA LEU A 187 0.30 21.45 -7.38
C LEU A 187 0.16 22.89 -6.85
N LYS A 188 -1.04 23.32 -6.44
CA LYS A 188 -1.28 24.64 -5.84
C LYS A 188 -1.07 24.69 -4.33
N GLU A 189 -1.09 23.55 -3.63
CA GLU A 189 -0.84 23.54 -2.19
C GLU A 189 0.60 23.97 -1.89
N PRO A 190 0.91 24.56 -0.73
CA PRO A 190 2.30 24.84 -0.36
C PRO A 190 3.12 23.55 -0.28
N LEU A 191 4.44 23.65 -0.49
CA LEU A 191 5.34 22.51 -0.26
C LEU A 191 5.36 22.17 1.23
N GLN A 192 5.38 20.89 1.54
CA GLN A 192 5.49 20.42 2.92
C GLN A 192 6.91 20.67 3.45
N ASP A 193 7.02 21.07 4.72
CA ASP A 193 8.30 21.07 5.41
C ASP A 193 8.74 19.63 5.66
N LYS A 194 9.87 19.26 5.08
CA LYS A 194 10.46 17.91 5.14
C LYS A 194 11.63 17.84 6.12
N ILE A 195 11.83 18.83 6.98
CA ILE A 195 12.87 18.81 8.02
C ILE A 195 12.49 17.76 9.08
N CYS A 196 13.26 16.67 9.13
CA CYS A 196 13.15 15.62 10.13
C CYS A 196 14.41 14.75 10.11
N LYS A 197 14.56 13.86 11.09
CA LYS A 197 15.52 12.75 10.99
C LYS A 197 15.10 11.86 9.81
N LYS A 198 16.02 11.58 8.87
CA LYS A 198 15.78 10.72 7.70
C LYS A 198 16.01 9.25 8.04
N GLU A 199 15.37 8.82 9.12
CA GLU A 199 15.49 7.47 9.66
C GLU A 199 14.20 7.11 10.40
N VAL A 200 13.67 5.92 10.19
CA VAL A 200 12.50 5.38 10.91
C VAL A 200 12.72 3.91 11.25
N SER A 201 12.26 3.51 12.44
CA SER A 201 12.42 2.16 12.96
C SER A 201 11.09 1.55 13.38
N TYR A 202 10.91 0.26 13.11
CA TYR A 202 9.70 -0.51 13.43
C TYR A 202 10.06 -1.83 14.13
N LYS A 203 9.62 -2.02 15.38
CA LYS A 203 9.69 -3.32 16.05
C LYS A 203 8.61 -4.22 15.46
N CYS A 204 9.02 -5.35 14.92
CA CYS A 204 8.19 -6.34 14.24
C CYS A 204 8.52 -7.70 14.87
N ASP A 205 7.77 -8.10 15.89
CA ASP A 205 8.03 -9.35 16.63
C ASP A 205 9.47 -9.38 17.16
N GLU A 206 10.26 -10.42 16.86
CA GLU A 206 11.66 -10.53 17.24
C GLU A 206 12.59 -9.54 16.52
N LEU A 207 12.19 -8.90 15.42
CA LEU A 207 13.08 -8.05 14.60
C LEU A 207 12.78 -6.56 14.75
N VAL A 208 13.80 -5.72 14.56
CA VAL A 208 13.66 -4.28 14.33
C VAL A 208 14.09 -3.97 12.90
N TYR A 209 13.20 -3.32 12.14
CA TYR A 209 13.51 -2.81 10.81
C TYR A 209 13.79 -1.32 10.89
N THR A 210 14.97 -0.90 10.47
CA THR A 210 15.34 0.52 10.40
C THR A 210 15.60 0.89 8.94
N PHE A 211 14.87 1.89 8.45
CA PHE A 211 15.10 2.50 7.15
C PHE A 211 15.76 3.86 7.35
N LYS A 212 16.87 4.09 6.66
CA LYS A 212 17.63 5.34 6.75
C LYS A 212 17.98 5.86 5.36
N GLU A 213 17.92 7.17 5.17
CA GLU A 213 18.43 7.80 3.95
C GLU A 213 19.91 8.12 4.10
N GLU A 214 20.74 7.56 3.21
CA GLU A 214 22.17 7.83 3.10
C GLU A 214 22.53 7.97 1.62
N ASN A 215 23.28 9.00 1.25
CA ASN A 215 23.73 9.23 -0.14
C ASN A 215 22.59 9.14 -1.17
N HIS A 216 21.42 9.73 -0.85
CA HIS A 216 20.21 9.70 -1.68
C HIS A 216 19.62 8.30 -1.91
N GLN A 217 19.94 7.33 -1.06
CA GLN A 217 19.40 5.97 -1.10
C GLN A 217 18.75 5.62 0.24
N ILE A 218 17.71 4.79 0.20
CA ILE A 218 17.13 4.20 1.40
C ILE A 218 17.85 2.89 1.71
N ILE A 219 18.56 2.87 2.83
CA ILE A 219 19.27 1.71 3.35
C ILE A 219 18.40 1.03 4.41
N LEU A 220 18.28 -0.28 4.33
CA LEU A 220 17.59 -1.12 5.31
C LEU A 220 18.61 -1.80 6.22
N ASN A 221 18.44 -1.62 7.53
CA ASN A 221 19.11 -2.41 8.56
C ASN A 221 18.07 -3.25 9.33
N ILE A 222 18.43 -4.49 9.67
CA ILE A 222 17.57 -5.41 10.42
C ILE A 222 18.38 -5.97 11.59
N THR A 223 17.88 -5.77 12.80
CA THR A 223 18.47 -6.32 14.03
C THR A 223 17.46 -7.15 14.80
N ASN A 224 17.92 -7.96 15.75
CA ASN A 224 17.05 -8.65 16.72
C ASN A 224 16.84 -7.76 17.94
#